data_AF-R2TII1-F1
#
_entry.id   AF-R2TII1-F1
#
_cell.length_a   1.000
_cell.length_b   1.000
_cell.length_c   1.000
_cell.angle_alpha   90.00
_cell.angle_beta   90.00
_cell.angle_gamma   90.00
#
_symmetry.space_group_name_H-M   'P 1'
#
loop_
_entity.id
_entity.type
_entity.pdbx_description
1 polymer ?
#
loop_
_entity_poly.entity_id
_entity_poly.type
_entity_poly.pdbx_seq_one_letter_code
_entity_poly.pdbx_strand_id
1 'polypeptide(L)'
;MKKVSLLLLGLSLSLSLFGGAPSVMAAEEITTEPYGEMQSAEILPNDEAELADSLPQTRAAASTSVTYRTHVQDIGWQGWKSNAQVSGTSGKKKRLEAIQLKVQNSPYSGNIEYRTHVQDIGWQAWKKNGQSSGTSGQKKRLEAIQIKLTGQMAQVYDVFYRVHAQEFGWMGWEKGGIPSGTSKYSYRLEAIEVKLVPKKNYTTINYSGKMSYRDNKTFAGEINYKSVGVPKSMLSNSLKLFKDAKSINAYVEKELKDGNRKAIACQTYVIRRGLTTIGYTAEFYFPY
;
A
#
# COMPACT_ATOMS: atom_id res chain seq x y z
N MET A 1 -19.18 13.76 21.55
CA MET A 1 -18.13 13.76 22.58
C MET A 1 -18.05 12.39 23.25
N LYS A 2 -16.99 11.63 22.98
CA LYS A 2 -16.36 10.64 23.86
C LYS A 2 -14.95 10.44 23.32
N LYS A 3 -13.96 11.07 23.95
CA LYS A 3 -12.54 10.89 23.62
C LYS A 3 -12.15 9.48 24.05
N VAL A 4 -11.87 8.59 23.10
CA VAL A 4 -11.24 7.30 23.42
C VAL A 4 -9.74 7.58 23.53
N SER A 5 -9.27 7.74 24.77
CA SER A 5 -7.84 7.82 25.08
C SER A 5 -7.28 6.41 25.06
N LEU A 6 -6.49 6.06 24.05
CA LEU A 6 -5.85 4.76 23.95
C LEU A 6 -4.36 4.92 24.29
N LEU A 7 -3.99 4.55 25.52
CA LEU A 7 -2.59 4.41 25.95
C LEU A 7 -1.94 3.28 25.12
N LEU A 8 -1.04 3.61 24.20
CA LEU A 8 -0.08 2.64 23.67
C LEU A 8 1.21 2.74 24.48
N LEU A 9 1.54 1.65 25.19
CA LEU A 9 2.87 1.43 25.76
C LEU A 9 3.90 1.39 24.62
N GLY A 10 4.76 2.39 24.53
CA GLY A 10 5.95 2.34 23.67
C GLY A 10 6.93 1.29 24.20
N LEU A 11 7.13 0.20 23.45
CA LEU A 11 8.22 -0.73 23.71
C LEU A 11 9.53 -0.09 23.20
N SER A 12 10.34 0.44 24.11
CA SER A 12 11.74 0.76 23.82
C SER A 12 12.55 -0.53 23.87
N LEU A 13 13.01 -1.02 22.72
CA LEU A 13 13.91 -2.17 22.67
C LEU A 13 15.36 -1.66 22.85
N SER A 14 15.89 -1.70 24.07
CA SER A 14 17.31 -1.45 24.33
C SER A 14 18.04 -2.78 24.50
N LEU A 15 18.95 -3.10 23.58
CA LEU A 15 19.82 -4.28 23.67
C LEU A 15 21.17 -3.86 24.27
N SER A 16 21.42 -4.25 25.52
CA SER A 16 22.68 -3.97 26.21
C SER A 16 23.53 -5.25 26.28
N LEU A 17 24.70 -5.26 25.62
CA LEU A 17 25.75 -6.26 25.83
C LEU A 17 26.91 -5.60 26.60
N PHE A 18 27.21 -6.11 27.80
CA PHE A 18 28.32 -5.65 28.62
C PHE A 18 29.63 -6.35 28.24
N GLY A 19 30.70 -5.57 28.01
CA GLY A 19 32.07 -6.07 27.94
C GLY A 19 33.09 -5.06 27.41
N GLY A 20 33.89 -4.48 28.33
CA GLY A 20 35.28 -3.98 28.17
C GLY A 20 35.65 -3.09 26.96
N ALA A 21 36.00 -1.82 27.24
CA ALA A 21 36.38 -0.80 26.26
C ALA A 21 37.66 -1.11 25.44
N PRO A 22 37.75 -0.55 24.23
CA PRO A 22 38.57 0.63 24.02
C PRO A 22 37.67 1.86 23.81
N SER A 23 38.20 3.06 24.06
CA SER A 23 37.55 4.34 23.82
C SER A 23 37.39 4.60 22.32
N VAL A 24 36.53 3.81 21.69
CA VAL A 24 35.84 4.21 20.46
C VAL A 24 34.89 5.32 20.91
N MET A 25 34.95 6.51 20.31
CA MET A 25 33.87 7.49 20.42
C MET A 25 32.57 6.70 20.20
N ALA A 26 31.77 6.49 21.25
CA ALA A 26 30.52 5.75 21.11
C ALA A 26 29.71 6.52 20.07
N ALA A 27 29.50 5.93 18.90
CA ALA A 27 28.74 6.56 17.86
C ALA A 27 27.36 6.87 18.46
N GLU A 28 27.05 8.16 18.55
CA GLU A 28 25.84 8.62 19.23
C GLU A 28 24.64 7.94 18.58
N GLU A 29 23.89 7.18 19.38
CA GLU A 29 22.83 6.31 18.89
C GLU A 29 21.73 7.13 18.21
N ILE A 30 21.21 6.61 17.10
CA ILE A 30 20.07 7.21 16.42
C ILE A 30 18.80 6.59 16.98
N THR A 31 17.93 7.43 17.53
CA THR A 31 16.68 7.01 18.14
C THR A 31 15.48 7.69 17.49
N THR A 32 14.30 7.10 17.68
CA THR A 32 13.03 7.66 17.23
C THR A 32 12.08 7.76 18.42
N GLU A 33 11.46 8.93 18.59
CA GLU A 33 10.43 9.15 19.61
C GLU A 33 9.17 9.74 18.95
N PRO A 34 7.96 9.40 19.44
CA PRO A 34 6.73 10.01 18.95
C PRO A 34 6.77 11.53 19.05
N TYR A 35 6.34 12.20 17.98
CA TYR A 35 6.18 13.64 17.91
C TYR A 35 4.71 13.95 17.62
N GLY A 36 4.03 14.68 18.50
CA GLY A 36 2.60 14.98 18.35
C GLY A 36 1.67 13.79 18.64
N GLU A 37 0.37 14.06 18.68
CA GLU A 37 -0.66 13.04 18.88
C GLU A 37 -0.86 12.20 17.61
N MET A 38 -1.18 10.91 17.81
CA MET A 38 -1.60 10.04 16.72
C MET A 38 -2.85 10.63 16.07
N GLN A 39 -2.78 10.84 14.76
CA GLN A 39 -3.92 11.33 13.99
C GLN A 39 -4.68 10.12 13.47
N SER A 40 -5.96 10.01 13.76
CA SER A 40 -6.87 9.06 13.11
C SER A 40 -7.90 9.83 12.30
N ALA A 41 -8.21 9.33 11.11
CA ALA A 41 -9.46 9.69 10.47
C ALA A 41 -10.58 9.10 11.33
N GLU A 42 -11.68 9.84 11.53
CA GLU A 42 -12.94 9.22 11.92
C GLU A 42 -13.20 8.13 10.89
N ILE A 43 -13.06 6.87 11.30
CA ILE A 43 -13.58 5.74 10.53
C ILE A 43 -15.03 6.13 10.36
N LEU A 44 -15.43 6.39 9.11
CA LEU A 44 -16.76 6.89 8.78
C LEU A 44 -17.78 6.23 9.69
N PRO A 45 -18.72 7.00 10.27
CA PRO A 45 -19.83 6.39 10.98
C PRO A 45 -20.37 5.29 10.07
N ASN A 46 -20.69 4.15 10.67
CA ASN A 46 -21.48 3.13 10.00
C ASN A 46 -22.60 3.87 9.23
N ASP A 47 -22.51 3.92 7.91
CA ASP A 47 -23.65 4.20 7.03
C ASP A 47 -24.56 2.97 7.11
N GLU A 48 -25.01 2.65 8.33
CA GLU A 48 -25.89 1.54 8.73
C GLU A 48 -27.36 1.83 8.41
N ALA A 49 -27.68 2.98 7.82
CA ALA A 49 -29.05 3.33 7.49
C ALA A 49 -29.20 3.51 5.98
N GLU A 50 -30.14 2.73 5.42
CA GLU A 50 -30.80 2.91 4.12
C GLU A 50 -30.33 2.14 2.88
N LEU A 51 -29.71 0.96 2.98
CA LEU A 51 -29.74 0.00 1.85
C LEU A 51 -29.98 -1.47 2.28
N ALA A 52 -30.45 -1.70 3.51
CA ALA A 52 -30.55 -3.05 4.09
C ALA A 52 -31.70 -3.92 3.54
N ASP A 53 -32.60 -3.39 2.70
CA ASP A 53 -33.82 -4.14 2.32
C ASP A 53 -33.85 -4.70 0.88
N SER A 54 -32.69 -4.85 0.22
CA SER A 54 -32.68 -5.59 -1.06
C SER A 54 -31.39 -6.34 -1.40
N LEU A 55 -30.40 -6.39 -0.50
CA LEU A 55 -29.22 -7.21 -0.74
C LEU A 55 -29.57 -8.69 -0.54
N PRO A 56 -29.30 -9.57 -1.51
CA PRO A 56 -29.49 -11.01 -1.31
C PRO A 56 -28.65 -11.49 -0.13
N GLN A 57 -29.33 -11.84 0.98
CA GLN A 57 -28.74 -12.41 2.20
C GLN A 57 -28.15 -13.82 1.98
N THR A 58 -28.22 -14.36 0.76
CA THR A 58 -27.51 -15.57 0.36
C THR A 58 -26.02 -15.32 0.52
N ARG A 59 -25.43 -15.97 1.54
CA ARG A 59 -23.99 -16.06 1.78
C ARG A 59 -23.26 -16.09 0.43
N ALA A 60 -22.42 -15.08 0.19
CA ALA A 60 -21.52 -14.99 -0.95
C ALA A 60 -21.12 -16.40 -1.41
N ALA A 61 -21.58 -16.80 -2.61
CA ALA A 61 -21.42 -18.17 -3.08
C ALA A 61 -19.95 -18.59 -2.94
N ALA A 62 -19.69 -19.66 -2.19
CA ALA A 62 -18.34 -20.11 -1.84
C ALA A 62 -17.42 -20.45 -3.04
N SER A 63 -17.95 -20.38 -4.27
CA SER A 63 -17.25 -20.65 -5.53
C SER A 63 -16.87 -19.41 -6.34
N THR A 64 -17.33 -18.20 -5.99
CA THR A 64 -16.95 -16.99 -6.73
C THR A 64 -15.46 -16.70 -6.55
N SER A 65 -14.75 -16.54 -7.66
CA SER A 65 -13.31 -16.31 -7.65
C SER A 65 -12.90 -15.26 -8.66
N VAL A 66 -11.79 -14.57 -8.37
CA VAL A 66 -11.08 -13.81 -9.39
C VAL A 66 -9.97 -14.69 -9.96
N THR A 67 -9.90 -14.72 -11.29
CA THR A 67 -8.77 -15.30 -12.01
C THR A 67 -8.02 -14.24 -12.79
N TYR A 68 -6.71 -14.36 -12.84
CA TYR A 68 -5.84 -13.38 -13.44
C TYR A 68 -4.57 -14.01 -14.00
N ARG A 69 -3.99 -13.37 -15.01
CA ARG A 69 -2.69 -13.72 -15.55
C ARG A 69 -1.95 -12.47 -16.01
N THR A 70 -0.64 -12.58 -16.10
CA THR A 70 0.24 -11.50 -16.50
C THR A 70 1.08 -11.89 -17.71
N HIS A 71 1.44 -10.89 -18.52
CA HIS A 71 2.45 -11.00 -19.56
C HIS A 71 3.80 -10.58 -18.97
N VAL A 72 4.75 -11.49 -18.92
CA VAL A 72 6.06 -11.28 -18.31
C VAL A 72 7.12 -11.18 -19.39
N GLN A 73 8.06 -10.25 -19.22
CA GLN A 73 9.20 -10.08 -20.11
C GLN A 73 9.94 -11.41 -20.42
N ASP A 74 10.18 -11.65 -21.70
CA ASP A 74 10.83 -12.83 -22.29
C ASP A 74 10.14 -14.18 -21.98
N ILE A 75 8.95 -14.16 -21.38
CA ILE A 75 8.16 -15.37 -21.05
C ILE A 75 6.82 -15.32 -21.80
N GLY A 76 6.23 -14.13 -21.92
CA GLY A 76 4.90 -13.94 -22.49
C GLY A 76 3.79 -14.12 -21.47
N TRP A 77 2.59 -14.45 -21.95
CA TRP A 77 1.43 -14.74 -21.10
C TRP A 77 1.65 -16.01 -20.30
N GLN A 78 1.61 -15.89 -18.97
CA GLN A 78 1.62 -17.04 -18.08
C GLN A 78 0.22 -17.66 -17.92
N GLY A 79 0.16 -18.84 -17.30
CA GLY A 79 -1.10 -19.50 -16.95
C GLY A 79 -1.96 -18.67 -15.99
N TRP A 80 -3.28 -18.90 -16.05
CA TRP A 80 -4.24 -18.27 -15.15
C TRP A 80 -4.00 -18.71 -13.70
N LYS A 81 -4.10 -17.75 -12.79
CA LYS A 81 -4.01 -17.89 -11.34
C LYS A 81 -5.33 -17.47 -10.73
N SER A 82 -5.67 -18.07 -9.59
CA SER A 82 -6.89 -17.79 -8.84
C SER A 82 -6.54 -17.12 -7.52
N ASN A 83 -7.51 -16.44 -6.88
CA ASN A 83 -7.47 -15.87 -5.53
C ASN A 83 -6.15 -16.06 -4.75
N ALA A 84 -5.43 -14.95 -4.53
CA ALA A 84 -4.18 -14.86 -3.78
C ALA A 84 -2.97 -15.66 -4.32
N GLN A 85 -3.09 -16.40 -5.42
CA GLN A 85 -1.93 -17.03 -6.05
C GLN A 85 -1.08 -16.04 -6.83
N VAL A 86 0.24 -16.11 -6.68
CA VAL A 86 1.16 -15.22 -7.39
C VAL A 86 1.08 -15.41 -8.92
N SER A 87 0.83 -14.32 -9.64
CA SER A 87 1.04 -14.20 -11.09
C SER A 87 2.21 -13.27 -11.37
N GLY A 88 3.12 -13.66 -12.25
CA GLY A 88 4.39 -12.98 -12.51
C GLY A 88 5.59 -13.72 -11.93
N THR A 89 6.65 -12.97 -11.64
CA THR A 89 7.87 -13.48 -11.01
C THR A 89 8.32 -12.55 -9.88
N SER A 90 8.71 -13.07 -8.73
CA SER A 90 9.27 -12.27 -7.63
C SER A 90 10.80 -12.41 -7.63
N GLY A 91 11.54 -11.31 -7.60
CA GLY A 91 13.01 -11.33 -7.42
C GLY A 91 13.81 -11.79 -8.64
N LYS A 92 13.15 -12.14 -9.76
CA LYS A 92 13.80 -12.55 -11.01
C LYS A 92 14.13 -11.38 -11.95
N LYS A 93 13.89 -10.14 -11.50
CA LYS A 93 14.14 -8.90 -12.25
C LYS A 93 13.44 -8.80 -13.61
N LYS A 94 12.31 -9.49 -13.79
CA LYS A 94 11.48 -9.45 -15.01
C LYS A 94 10.27 -8.55 -14.79
N ARG A 95 10.03 -7.64 -15.74
CA ARG A 95 8.87 -6.74 -15.70
C ARG A 95 7.58 -7.46 -16.11
N LEU A 96 6.47 -7.06 -15.51
CA LEU A 96 5.15 -7.23 -16.09
C LEU A 96 4.97 -6.20 -17.21
N GLU A 97 4.32 -6.61 -18.30
CA GLU A 97 4.03 -5.74 -19.44
C GLU A 97 2.52 -5.57 -19.66
N ALA A 98 1.73 -6.61 -19.35
CA ALA A 98 0.27 -6.57 -19.41
C ALA A 98 -0.36 -7.51 -18.37
N ILE A 99 -1.66 -7.30 -18.12
CA ILE A 99 -2.47 -8.11 -17.20
C ILE A 99 -3.88 -8.33 -17.76
N GLN A 100 -4.47 -9.48 -17.42
CA GLN A 100 -5.87 -9.80 -17.62
C GLN A 100 -6.46 -10.33 -16.31
N LEU A 101 -7.65 -9.86 -15.95
CA LEU A 101 -8.42 -10.32 -14.81
C LEU A 101 -9.88 -10.57 -15.20
N LYS A 102 -10.50 -11.61 -14.65
CA LYS A 102 -11.92 -11.91 -14.80
C LYS A 102 -12.47 -12.57 -13.54
N VAL A 103 -13.74 -12.35 -13.27
CA VAL A 103 -14.47 -13.08 -12.23
C VAL A 103 -15.05 -14.36 -12.83
N GLN A 104 -15.02 -15.45 -12.06
CA GLN A 104 -15.62 -16.72 -12.42
C GLN A 104 -16.63 -17.14 -11.35
N ASN A 105 -17.67 -17.87 -11.78
CA ASN A 105 -18.68 -18.47 -10.91
C ASN A 105 -19.35 -17.45 -9.96
N SER A 106 -19.61 -16.24 -10.46
CA SER A 106 -20.38 -15.25 -9.71
C SER A 106 -21.86 -15.34 -10.09
N PRO A 107 -22.78 -15.46 -9.11
CA PRO A 107 -24.20 -15.26 -9.35
C PRO A 107 -24.60 -13.77 -9.40
N TYR A 108 -23.67 -12.87 -9.09
CA TYR A 108 -23.91 -11.44 -9.01
C TYR A 108 -23.48 -10.72 -10.28
N SER A 109 -24.33 -9.79 -10.74
CA SER A 109 -24.02 -8.92 -11.87
C SER A 109 -22.89 -7.92 -11.56
N GLY A 110 -22.27 -7.40 -12.61
CA GLY A 110 -21.18 -6.44 -12.52
C GLY A 110 -19.86 -6.95 -13.08
N ASN A 111 -18.84 -6.09 -13.06
CA ASN A 111 -17.54 -6.36 -13.67
C ASN A 111 -16.42 -6.22 -12.66
N ILE A 112 -15.32 -6.94 -12.90
CA ILE A 112 -14.00 -6.51 -12.42
C ILE A 112 -13.40 -5.57 -13.46
N GLU A 113 -13.16 -4.32 -13.05
CA GLU A 113 -12.50 -3.31 -13.86
C GLU A 113 -11.09 -3.06 -13.35
N TYR A 114 -10.15 -2.87 -14.27
CA TYR A 114 -8.76 -2.62 -13.95
C TYR A 114 -8.08 -1.75 -14.99
N ARG A 115 -7.10 -0.98 -14.54
CA ARG A 115 -6.20 -0.22 -15.41
C ARG A 115 -4.79 -0.26 -14.86
N THR A 116 -3.82 -0.08 -15.74
CA THR A 116 -2.40 -0.09 -15.39
C THR A 116 -1.76 1.24 -15.75
N HIS A 117 -0.76 1.62 -14.96
CA HIS A 117 0.17 2.71 -15.28
C HIS A 117 1.34 2.10 -16.05
N VAL A 118 1.53 2.54 -17.29
CA VAL A 118 2.54 2.00 -18.21
C VAL A 118 3.64 3.03 -18.44
N GLN A 119 4.89 2.56 -18.49
CA GLN A 119 6.04 3.39 -18.81
C GLN A 119 5.83 4.27 -20.07
N ASP A 120 6.12 5.56 -19.93
CA ASP A 120 5.99 6.64 -20.92
C ASP A 120 4.56 6.86 -21.48
N ILE A 121 3.56 6.18 -20.94
CA ILE A 121 2.15 6.30 -21.36
C ILE A 121 1.30 6.82 -20.20
N GLY A 122 1.61 6.39 -18.97
CA GLY A 122 0.83 6.70 -17.79
C GLY A 122 -0.35 5.77 -17.59
N TRP A 123 -1.37 6.25 -16.88
CA TRP A 123 -2.60 5.50 -16.64
C TRP A 123 -3.40 5.32 -17.93
N GLN A 124 -3.61 4.06 -18.31
CA GLN A 124 -4.45 3.73 -19.46
C GLN A 124 -5.94 3.70 -19.08
N ALA A 125 -6.80 3.64 -20.10
CA ALA A 125 -8.23 3.46 -19.92
C ALA A 125 -8.57 2.17 -19.15
N TRP A 126 -9.68 2.19 -18.42
CA TRP A 126 -10.21 1.03 -17.73
C TRP A 126 -10.55 -0.10 -18.71
N LYS A 127 -10.16 -1.31 -18.32
CA LYS A 127 -10.46 -2.57 -19.00
C LYS A 127 -11.29 -3.43 -18.07
N LYS A 128 -12.06 -4.36 -18.63
CA LYS A 128 -12.92 -5.25 -17.83
C LYS A 128 -12.83 -6.69 -18.29
N ASN A 129 -13.08 -7.61 -17.36
CA ASN A 129 -13.37 -9.03 -17.62
C ASN A 129 -12.60 -9.67 -18.78
N GLY A 130 -11.31 -9.96 -18.57
CA GLY A 130 -10.44 -10.64 -19.52
C GLY A 130 -9.82 -9.75 -20.60
N GLN A 131 -10.22 -8.48 -20.74
CA GLN A 131 -9.56 -7.54 -21.65
C GLN A 131 -8.10 -7.25 -21.22
N SER A 132 -7.18 -7.12 -22.18
CA SER A 132 -5.79 -6.81 -21.83
C SER A 132 -5.63 -5.35 -21.39
N SER A 133 -4.97 -5.14 -20.25
CA SER A 133 -4.48 -3.83 -19.76
C SER A 133 -2.96 -3.85 -19.74
N GLY A 134 -2.31 -2.81 -20.27
CA GLY A 134 -0.87 -2.76 -20.50
C GLY A 134 -0.50 -2.88 -21.98
N THR A 135 0.70 -3.38 -22.26
CA THR A 135 1.22 -3.59 -23.62
C THR A 135 1.83 -4.98 -23.76
N SER A 136 1.79 -5.56 -24.95
CA SER A 136 2.51 -6.80 -25.28
C SER A 136 3.40 -6.52 -26.50
N GLY A 137 4.64 -7.02 -26.49
CA GLY A 137 5.61 -6.81 -27.58
C GLY A 137 6.28 -5.43 -27.64
N GLN A 138 5.80 -4.45 -26.87
CA GLN A 138 6.33 -3.07 -26.88
C GLN A 138 7.46 -2.84 -25.87
N LYS A 139 7.83 -3.86 -25.09
CA LYS A 139 8.90 -3.80 -24.07
C LYS A 139 8.70 -2.74 -22.98
N LYS A 140 7.47 -2.30 -22.73
CA LYS A 140 7.13 -1.32 -21.69
C LYS A 140 6.71 -2.01 -20.40
N ARG A 141 7.24 -1.54 -19.27
CA ARG A 141 6.89 -2.06 -17.93
C ARG A 141 5.57 -1.47 -17.44
N LEU A 142 4.83 -2.27 -16.66
CA LEU A 142 3.83 -1.78 -15.74
C LEU A 142 4.52 -1.21 -14.49
N GLU A 143 3.99 -0.12 -13.95
CA GLU A 143 4.53 0.55 -12.75
C GLU A 143 3.51 0.57 -11.59
N ALA A 144 2.21 0.62 -11.90
CA ALA A 144 1.12 0.55 -10.94
C ALA A 144 -0.14 -0.06 -11.55
N ILE A 145 -1.08 -0.46 -10.71
CA ILE A 145 -2.38 -1.00 -11.09
C ILE A 145 -3.49 -0.47 -10.18
N GLN A 146 -4.68 -0.27 -10.73
CA GLN A 146 -5.93 -0.09 -9.99
C GLN A 146 -6.93 -1.15 -10.40
N ILE A 147 -7.66 -1.69 -9.43
CA ILE A 147 -8.68 -2.71 -9.64
C ILE A 147 -9.91 -2.30 -8.83
N LYS A 148 -11.11 -2.39 -9.41
CA LYS A 148 -12.37 -2.15 -8.71
C LYS A 148 -13.44 -3.12 -9.20
N LEU A 149 -14.47 -3.29 -8.39
CA LEU A 149 -15.69 -4.01 -8.76
C LEU A 149 -16.78 -3.00 -9.13
N THR A 150 -17.77 -3.45 -9.89
CA THR A 150 -18.96 -2.67 -10.26
C THR A 150 -20.22 -3.51 -10.07
N GLY A 151 -21.41 -2.91 -10.12
CA GLY A 151 -22.69 -3.63 -9.99
C GLY A 151 -22.85 -4.34 -8.64
N GLN A 152 -23.62 -5.44 -8.63
CA GLN A 152 -23.85 -6.25 -7.43
C GLN A 152 -22.55 -6.83 -6.86
N MET A 153 -21.56 -7.14 -7.71
CA MET A 153 -20.23 -7.56 -7.25
C MET A 153 -19.60 -6.56 -6.28
N ALA A 154 -19.72 -5.26 -6.53
CA ALA A 154 -19.19 -4.22 -5.65
C ALA A 154 -19.98 -4.04 -4.35
N GLN A 155 -21.20 -4.58 -4.27
CA GLN A 155 -22.05 -4.52 -3.09
C GLN A 155 -21.80 -5.70 -2.14
N VAL A 156 -21.38 -6.85 -2.67
CA VAL A 156 -21.24 -8.10 -1.90
C VAL A 156 -19.79 -8.57 -1.74
N TYR A 157 -18.85 -8.05 -2.52
CA TYR A 157 -17.42 -8.34 -2.40
C TYR A 157 -16.57 -7.08 -2.32
N ASP A 158 -15.47 -7.18 -1.59
CA ASP A 158 -14.30 -6.33 -1.76
C ASP A 158 -13.24 -7.06 -2.60
N VAL A 159 -12.54 -6.31 -3.45
CA VAL A 159 -11.36 -6.80 -4.16
C VAL A 159 -10.11 -6.27 -3.47
N PHE A 160 -9.22 -7.19 -3.08
CA PHE A 160 -7.93 -6.88 -2.51
C PHE A 160 -6.82 -7.29 -3.46
N TYR A 161 -5.79 -6.46 -3.57
CA TYR A 161 -4.64 -6.74 -4.42
C TYR A 161 -3.36 -6.14 -3.87
N ARG A 162 -2.24 -6.77 -4.20
CA ARG A 162 -0.90 -6.22 -3.95
C ARG A 162 0.03 -6.58 -5.09
N VAL A 163 1.06 -5.79 -5.25
CA VAL A 163 2.08 -6.01 -6.28
C VAL A 163 3.46 -6.17 -5.66
N HIS A 164 4.32 -6.89 -6.37
CA HIS A 164 5.75 -6.88 -6.12
C HIS A 164 6.40 -5.81 -7.01
N ALA A 165 6.89 -4.72 -6.41
CA ALA A 165 7.56 -3.64 -7.13
C ALA A 165 9.08 -3.74 -6.96
N GLN A 166 9.82 -3.37 -8.00
CA GLN A 166 11.28 -3.27 -7.95
C GLN A 166 11.72 -2.39 -6.76
N GLU A 167 12.83 -2.78 -6.09
CA GLU A 167 13.39 -2.16 -4.89
C GLU A 167 12.51 -2.13 -3.62
N PHE A 168 11.20 -2.38 -3.74
CA PHE A 168 10.27 -2.39 -2.60
C PHE A 168 9.76 -3.78 -2.24
N GLY A 169 9.90 -4.75 -3.12
CA GLY A 169 9.37 -6.10 -2.93
C GLY A 169 7.84 -6.10 -2.93
N TRP A 170 7.25 -7.04 -2.19
CA TRP A 170 5.80 -7.06 -1.95
C TRP A 170 5.34 -5.83 -1.18
N MET A 171 4.51 -5.04 -1.83
CA MET A 171 3.84 -3.88 -1.26
C MET A 171 2.64 -4.31 -0.40
N GLY A 172 2.03 -3.35 0.29
CA GLY A 172 0.79 -3.55 1.03
C GLY A 172 -0.35 -4.06 0.18
N TRP A 173 -1.29 -4.77 0.81
CA TRP A 173 -2.59 -5.03 0.22
C TRP A 173 -3.39 -3.74 0.13
N GLU A 174 -4.02 -3.54 -1.01
CA GLU A 174 -4.90 -2.43 -1.29
C GLU A 174 -6.33 -2.93 -1.51
N LYS A 175 -7.30 -2.11 -1.11
CA LYS A 175 -8.72 -2.33 -1.34
C LYS A 175 -9.17 -1.57 -2.59
N GLY A 176 -10.13 -2.15 -3.31
CA GLY A 176 -10.66 -1.68 -4.59
C GLY A 176 -10.68 -0.16 -4.82
N GLY A 177 -10.21 0.27 -5.99
CA GLY A 177 -10.27 1.64 -6.49
C GLY A 177 -9.01 2.47 -6.27
N ILE A 178 -8.10 2.03 -5.39
CA ILE A 178 -6.90 2.78 -5.01
C ILE A 178 -5.65 2.20 -5.71
N PRO A 179 -4.66 2.98 -6.16
CA PRO A 179 -3.48 2.42 -6.80
C PRO A 179 -2.71 1.43 -5.91
N SER A 180 -2.08 0.43 -6.51
CA SER A 180 -1.03 -0.38 -5.91
C SER A 180 0.19 -0.38 -6.84
N GLY A 181 1.40 -0.22 -6.29
CA GLY A 181 2.64 -0.09 -7.06
C GLY A 181 3.35 1.24 -6.86
N THR A 182 3.93 1.78 -7.93
CA THR A 182 4.72 3.00 -7.86
C THR A 182 4.40 3.96 -9.00
N SER A 183 4.61 5.26 -8.77
CA SER A 183 4.66 6.27 -9.82
C SER A 183 5.90 7.14 -9.68
N LYS A 184 6.42 7.62 -10.81
CA LYS A 184 7.62 8.47 -10.91
C LYS A 184 8.93 7.86 -10.38
N TYR A 185 8.92 6.61 -9.95
CA TYR A 185 10.12 5.84 -9.60
C TYR A 185 10.79 5.18 -10.81
N SER A 186 10.07 5.04 -11.94
CA SER A 186 10.47 4.16 -13.04
C SER A 186 10.65 2.69 -12.64
N TYR A 187 10.03 2.26 -11.54
CA TYR A 187 10.14 0.90 -11.02
C TYR A 187 9.10 -0.01 -11.68
N ARG A 188 9.56 -1.16 -12.15
CA ARG A 188 8.70 -2.19 -12.74
C ARG A 188 7.91 -2.92 -11.65
N LEU A 189 6.70 -3.31 -11.99
CA LEU A 189 6.02 -4.42 -11.33
C LEU A 189 6.61 -5.74 -11.82
N GLU A 190 6.78 -6.71 -10.92
CA GLU A 190 7.31 -8.04 -11.23
C GLU A 190 6.27 -9.15 -10.99
N ALA A 191 5.36 -8.95 -10.03
CA ALA A 191 4.29 -9.90 -9.73
C ALA A 191 3.06 -9.20 -9.11
N ILE A 192 1.94 -9.92 -9.09
CA ILE A 192 0.67 -9.48 -8.49
C ILE A 192 -0.04 -10.64 -7.79
N GLU A 193 -0.75 -10.32 -6.71
CA GLU A 193 -1.78 -11.15 -6.11
C GLU A 193 -3.09 -10.36 -6.06
N VAL A 194 -4.20 -11.04 -6.31
CA VAL A 194 -5.56 -10.49 -6.27
C VAL A 194 -6.48 -11.51 -5.62
N LYS A 195 -7.40 -11.07 -4.76
CA LYS A 195 -8.43 -11.91 -4.17
C LYS A 195 -9.74 -11.15 -3.99
N LEU A 196 -10.83 -11.89 -4.08
CA LEU A 196 -12.14 -11.42 -3.65
C LEU A 196 -12.35 -11.82 -2.20
N VAL A 197 -12.92 -10.92 -1.41
CA VAL A 197 -13.31 -11.18 -0.03
C VAL A 197 -14.78 -10.80 0.09
N PRO A 198 -15.67 -11.71 0.53
CA PRO A 198 -17.06 -11.35 0.82
C PRO A 198 -17.09 -10.16 1.76
N LYS A 199 -17.88 -9.14 1.44
CA LYS A 199 -18.14 -8.04 2.35
C LYS A 199 -18.78 -8.61 3.61
N LYS A 200 -18.10 -8.38 4.72
CA LYS A 200 -18.61 -8.51 6.09
C LYS A 200 -18.38 -7.17 6.76
N ASN A 201 -19.00 -6.93 7.91
CA ASN A 201 -18.65 -5.79 8.76
C ASN A 201 -17.18 -5.98 9.19
N TYR A 202 -16.22 -5.39 8.47
CA TYR A 202 -14.81 -5.44 8.81
C TYR A 202 -14.59 -4.56 10.05
N THR A 203 -14.19 -5.16 11.18
CA THR A 203 -14.01 -4.45 12.45
C THR A 203 -12.56 -4.37 12.91
N THR A 204 -11.59 -4.81 12.10
CA THR A 204 -10.18 -4.87 12.52
C THR A 204 -9.30 -3.99 11.66
N ILE A 205 -8.64 -3.01 12.28
CA ILE A 205 -7.56 -2.24 11.66
C ILE A 205 -6.25 -3.01 11.82
N ASN A 206 -5.51 -3.20 10.72
CA ASN A 206 -4.14 -3.72 10.80
C ASN A 206 -3.11 -2.59 10.77
N TYR A 207 -2.66 -2.20 11.95
CA TYR A 207 -1.62 -1.17 12.16
C TYR A 207 -0.21 -1.60 11.72
N SER A 208 -0.01 -2.80 11.18
CA SER A 208 1.30 -3.26 10.65
C SER A 208 1.36 -3.30 9.12
N GLY A 209 0.31 -2.83 8.44
CA GLY A 209 0.21 -2.87 6.99
C GLY A 209 1.27 -2.03 6.30
N LYS A 210 2.03 -2.65 5.37
CA LYS A 210 2.91 -1.91 4.45
C LYS A 210 2.08 -0.98 3.57
N MET A 211 2.67 0.13 3.13
CA MET A 211 2.05 0.98 2.11
C MET A 211 1.91 0.24 0.76
N SER A 212 0.74 0.33 0.15
CA SER A 212 0.39 -0.31 -1.13
C SER A 212 0.86 0.45 -2.36
N TYR A 213 1.03 1.78 -2.24
CA TYR A 213 1.38 2.67 -3.35
C TYR A 213 2.37 3.76 -2.96
N ARG A 214 3.35 4.03 -3.84
CA ARG A 214 4.40 5.04 -3.63
C ARG A 214 4.51 5.98 -4.82
N ASP A 215 4.43 7.28 -4.58
CA ASP A 215 4.69 8.34 -5.57
C ASP A 215 6.02 9.00 -5.25
N ASN A 216 6.94 9.03 -6.22
CA ASN A 216 8.22 9.72 -6.12
C ASN A 216 8.06 11.24 -6.29
N LYS A 217 7.21 11.84 -5.46
CA LYS A 217 7.01 13.29 -5.40
C LYS A 217 7.88 13.87 -4.29
N THR A 218 8.61 14.94 -4.58
CA THR A 218 9.35 15.68 -3.56
C THR A 218 8.41 16.63 -2.82
N PHE A 219 8.60 16.74 -1.51
CA PHE A 219 7.87 17.67 -0.65
C PHE A 219 8.81 18.75 -0.10
N ALA A 220 8.25 19.93 0.19
CA ALA A 220 9.01 20.99 0.83
C ALA A 220 9.59 20.49 2.17
N GLY A 221 10.87 20.75 2.41
CA GLY A 221 11.57 20.32 3.62
C GLY A 221 11.94 18.83 3.67
N GLU A 222 11.67 18.05 2.63
CA GLU A 222 12.15 16.67 2.50
C GLU A 222 13.70 16.67 2.40
N ILE A 223 14.34 15.81 3.17
CA ILE A 223 15.80 15.64 3.22
C ILE A 223 16.19 14.18 2.93
N ASN A 224 17.39 14.01 2.41
CA ASN A 224 17.92 12.68 2.13
C ASN A 224 18.37 12.02 3.44
N TYR A 225 17.81 10.85 3.77
CA TYR A 225 18.19 10.12 4.98
C TYR A 225 19.71 9.84 5.06
N LYS A 226 20.36 9.62 3.91
CA LYS A 226 21.82 9.37 3.85
C LYS A 226 22.62 10.60 4.25
N SER A 227 22.15 11.81 3.93
CA SER A 227 22.89 13.05 4.25
C SER A 227 22.92 13.35 5.75
N VAL A 228 22.00 12.76 6.51
CA VAL A 228 21.92 12.89 7.96
C VAL A 228 22.21 11.58 8.68
N GLY A 229 22.71 10.55 7.98
CA GLY A 229 23.12 9.27 8.56
C GLY A 229 22.00 8.42 9.14
N VAL A 230 20.73 8.66 8.77
CA VAL A 230 19.58 7.87 9.25
C VAL A 230 19.51 6.54 8.48
N PRO A 231 19.47 5.37 9.14
CA PRO A 231 19.29 4.10 8.45
C PRO A 231 17.95 4.00 7.71
N LYS A 232 17.95 3.46 6.48
CA LYS A 232 16.71 3.25 5.70
C LYS A 232 15.69 2.35 6.43
N SER A 233 16.15 1.46 7.31
CA SER A 233 15.30 0.59 8.13
C SER A 233 14.37 1.37 9.06
N MET A 234 14.75 2.57 9.49
CA MET A 234 13.91 3.46 10.31
C MET A 234 12.82 4.18 9.49
N LEU A 235 12.76 3.94 8.18
CA LEU A 235 11.88 4.60 7.21
C LEU A 235 11.00 3.58 6.44
N SER A 236 10.73 2.42 7.06
CA SER A 236 10.09 1.25 6.41
C SER A 236 8.73 1.57 5.75
N ASN A 237 7.85 2.26 6.50
CA ASN A 237 6.55 2.79 6.05
C ASN A 237 6.59 4.30 5.77
N SER A 238 7.69 4.93 6.15
CA SER A 238 7.88 6.37 6.20
C SER A 238 9.11 6.74 5.39
N LEU A 239 9.06 6.54 4.07
CA LEU A 239 10.22 6.74 3.19
C LEU A 239 10.72 8.19 3.10
N LYS A 240 10.05 9.12 3.75
CA LYS A 240 10.34 10.55 3.65
C LYS A 240 10.79 11.04 5.01
N LEU A 241 11.94 11.68 5.01
CA LEU A 241 12.50 12.36 6.16
C LEU A 241 12.40 13.86 5.92
N PHE A 242 12.04 14.61 6.96
CA PHE A 242 11.82 16.04 6.88
C PHE A 242 12.73 16.78 7.86
N LYS A 243 13.21 17.95 7.46
CA LYS A 243 14.13 18.76 8.29
C LYS A 243 13.45 19.42 9.50
N ASP A 244 12.13 19.62 9.44
CA ASP A 244 11.39 20.38 10.45
C ASP A 244 9.94 19.87 10.62
N ALA A 245 9.38 20.19 11.78
CA ALA A 245 8.01 19.88 12.17
C ALA A 245 6.95 20.44 11.20
N LYS A 246 7.16 21.65 10.67
CA LYS A 246 6.22 22.30 9.73
C LYS A 246 6.06 21.46 8.47
N SER A 247 7.18 20.98 7.94
CA SER A 247 7.24 20.22 6.69
C SER A 247 6.61 18.84 6.83
N ILE A 248 6.88 18.13 7.94
CA ILE A 248 6.25 16.82 8.19
C ILE A 248 4.73 16.96 8.39
N ASN A 249 4.26 17.98 9.12
CA ASN A 249 2.83 18.17 9.35
C ASN A 249 2.08 18.48 8.05
N ALA A 250 2.67 19.30 7.17
CA ALA A 250 2.10 19.57 5.85
C ALA A 250 2.08 18.31 4.94
N TYR A 251 3.08 17.44 5.07
CA TYR A 251 3.09 16.15 4.38
C TYR A 251 1.99 15.23 4.89
N VAL A 252 1.87 15.06 6.20
CA VAL A 252 0.83 14.22 6.83
C VAL A 252 -0.57 14.68 6.44
N GLU A 253 -0.85 15.98 6.54
CA GLU A 253 -2.16 16.53 6.17
C GLU A 253 -2.53 16.19 4.71
N LYS A 254 -1.56 16.29 3.82
CA LYS A 254 -1.77 16.00 2.40
C LYS A 254 -1.96 14.51 2.12
N GLU A 255 -1.23 13.65 2.81
CA GLU A 255 -1.34 12.20 2.67
C GLU A 255 -2.67 11.67 3.23
N LEU A 256 -3.12 12.17 4.39
CA LEU A 256 -4.42 11.82 4.96
C LEU A 256 -5.61 12.26 4.08
N LYS A 257 -5.41 13.28 3.23
CA LYS A 257 -6.42 13.80 2.30
C LYS A 257 -6.30 13.22 0.88
N ASP A 258 -5.33 12.36 0.59
CA ASP A 258 -5.12 11.83 -0.76
C ASP A 258 -6.17 10.76 -1.10
N GLY A 259 -7.05 11.04 -2.07
CA GLY A 259 -8.04 10.09 -2.56
C GLY A 259 -7.45 8.81 -3.17
N ASN A 260 -6.15 8.80 -3.49
CA ASN A 260 -5.38 7.64 -3.93
C ASN A 260 -4.61 6.96 -2.79
N ARG A 261 -4.78 7.39 -1.53
CA ARG A 261 -4.19 6.78 -0.33
C ARG A 261 -5.12 6.98 0.86
N LYS A 262 -5.92 5.96 1.20
CA LYS A 262 -6.81 6.03 2.37
C LYS A 262 -6.09 5.59 3.64
N ALA A 263 -5.08 6.34 4.07
CA ALA A 263 -4.56 6.17 5.42
C ALA A 263 -5.67 6.51 6.43
N ILE A 264 -5.87 5.66 7.41
CA ILE A 264 -6.87 5.82 8.49
C ILE A 264 -6.24 6.31 9.78
N ALA A 265 -4.92 6.16 9.91
CA ALA A 265 -4.18 6.76 11.00
C ALA A 265 -2.74 7.10 10.57
N CYS A 266 -2.10 7.97 11.33
CA CYS A 266 -0.72 8.39 11.17
C CYS A 266 -0.08 8.67 12.53
N GLN A 267 1.14 8.19 12.73
CA GLN A 267 2.00 8.57 13.85
C GLN A 267 3.25 9.28 13.31
N THR A 268 3.48 10.50 13.77
CA THR A 268 4.71 11.24 13.51
C THR A 268 5.79 10.93 14.54
N TYR A 269 7.04 10.96 14.09
CA TYR A 269 8.22 10.69 14.91
C TYR A 269 9.27 11.76 14.67
N VAL A 270 9.99 12.14 15.71
CA VAL A 270 11.26 12.87 15.59
C VAL A 270 12.40 11.87 15.70
N ILE A 271 13.39 12.03 14.82
CA ILE A 271 14.61 11.24 14.79
C ILE A 271 15.70 12.06 15.44
N ARG A 272 16.39 11.45 16.41
CA ARG A 272 17.49 12.09 17.13
C ARG A 272 18.80 11.36 16.90
N ARG A 273 19.89 12.11 17.00
CA ARG A 273 21.22 11.61 17.32
C ARG A 273 21.57 12.20 18.68
N GLY A 274 21.45 11.37 19.72
CA GLY A 274 21.41 11.76 21.13
C GLY A 274 20.49 12.95 21.38
N LEU A 275 21.02 14.13 21.74
CA LEU A 275 20.19 15.31 22.03
C LEU A 275 19.77 16.10 20.78
N THR A 276 20.44 15.86 19.65
CA THR A 276 20.23 16.62 18.41
C THR A 276 19.10 16.03 17.59
N THR A 277 18.11 16.84 17.21
CA THR A 277 17.12 16.46 16.21
C THR A 277 17.76 16.44 14.82
N ILE A 278 17.69 15.30 14.14
CA ILE A 278 18.26 15.12 12.79
C ILE A 278 17.19 14.92 11.71
N GLY A 279 15.91 14.84 12.10
CA GLY A 279 14.78 14.89 11.17
C GLY A 279 13.47 14.45 11.79
N TYR A 280 12.43 14.44 10.97
CA TYR A 280 11.08 14.03 11.31
C TYR A 280 10.53 13.08 10.25
N THR A 281 9.74 12.11 10.67
CA THR A 281 9.12 11.12 9.77
C THR A 281 7.70 10.77 10.23
N ALA A 282 6.92 10.08 9.40
CA ALA A 282 5.55 9.71 9.70
C ALA A 282 5.21 8.30 9.22
N GLU A 283 4.72 7.45 10.12
CA GLU A 283 4.17 6.14 9.78
C GLU A 283 2.66 6.25 9.53
N PHE A 284 2.21 5.72 8.38
CA PHE A 284 0.80 5.70 8.00
C PHE A 284 0.24 4.30 8.13
N TYR A 285 -1.00 4.23 8.62
CA TYR A 285 -1.75 3.01 8.81
C TYR A 285 -2.94 2.98 7.85
N PHE A 286 -3.14 1.84 7.20
CA PHE A 286 -4.14 1.66 6.15
C PHE A 286 -5.17 0.59 6.57
N PRO A 287 -6.44 0.75 6.18
CA PRO A 287 -7.48 -0.21 6.50
C PRO A 287 -7.25 -1.50 5.72
N TYR A 288 -7.49 -2.64 6.36
CA TYR A 288 -7.55 -3.94 5.71
C TYR A 288 -8.85 -4.65 6.07
#